data_AF-A0A151SQ19-F1
#
_entry.id   AF-A0A151SQ19-F1
#
_cell.length_a   1.000
_cell.length_b   1.000
_cell.length_c   1.000
_cell.angle_alpha   90.00
_cell.angle_beta   90.00
_cell.angle_gamma   90.00
#
_symmetry.space_group_name_H-M   'P 1'
#
loop_
_entity.id
_entity.type
_entity.pdbx_description
1 polymer ?
#
loop_
_entity_poly.entity_id
_entity_poly.type
_entity_poly.pdbx_seq_one_letter_code
_entity_poly.pdbx_strand_id
1 'polypeptide(L)' 'MGEILVKENLTYEKRPVVVIDYKLNELRGKSTGLVKILWVATTGETTWEIEQLCRE' A
#
# COMPACT_ATOMS: atom_id res chain seq x y z
N MET A 1 -12.22 13.50 12.16
CA MET A 1 -10.76 13.77 12.22
C MET A 1 -10.12 12.47 12.66
N GLY A 2 -9.40 11.77 11.80
CA GLY A 2 -8.77 10.49 12.16
C GLY A 2 -7.47 10.77 12.90
N GLU A 3 -7.33 10.29 14.13
CA GLU A 3 -6.10 10.38 14.90
C GLU A 3 -5.05 9.46 14.26
N ILE A 4 -3.97 10.04 13.74
CA ILE A 4 -2.81 9.26 13.28
C ILE A 4 -2.08 8.79 14.54
N LEU A 5 -2.11 7.48 14.81
CA LEU A 5 -1.34 6.88 15.90
C LEU A 5 0.15 6.93 15.54
N VAL A 6 0.82 7.95 16.03
CA VAL A 6 2.28 8.12 15.94
C VAL A 6 2.91 7.41 17.12
N LYS A 7 3.83 6.47 16.85
CA LYS A 7 4.67 5.81 17.84
C LYS A 7 5.70 6.82 18.41
N GLU A 8 6.23 6.55 19.60
CA GLU A 8 7.19 7.44 20.28
C GLU A 8 8.47 7.73 19.47
N ASN A 9 8.81 6.88 18.50
CA ASN A 9 9.91 7.08 17.54
C ASN A 9 9.54 7.94 16.33
N LEU A 10 8.41 8.66 16.38
CA LEU A 10 7.88 9.48 15.28
C LEU A 10 7.52 8.70 14.00
N THR A 11 7.39 7.38 14.09
CA THR A 11 6.85 6.56 12.99
C THR A 11 5.35 6.36 13.16
N TYR A 12 4.60 6.33 12.06
CA TYR A 12 3.17 6.02 12.09
C TYR A 12 2.92 4.77 11.26
N GLU A 13 2.03 3.90 11.75
CA GLU A 13 1.55 2.76 10.94
C GLU A 13 0.44 3.25 10.02
N LYS A 14 0.76 3.42 8.73
CA LYS A 14 -0.27 3.62 7.72
C LYS A 14 -0.96 2.28 7.49
N ARG A 15 -2.19 2.13 7.96
CA ARG A 15 -2.98 0.92 7.67
C ARG A 15 -3.67 1.09 6.31
N PRO A 16 -3.51 0.14 5.39
CA PRO A 16 -4.21 0.19 4.11
C PRO A 16 -5.72 0.08 4.37
N VAL A 17 -6.52 0.87 3.66
CA VAL A 17 -7.99 0.78 3.74
C VAL A 17 -8.45 -0.46 2.98
N VAL A 18 -7.98 -0.62 1.75
CA VAL A 18 -8.34 -1.73 0.87
C VAL A 18 -7.38 -1.84 -0.31
N VAL A 19 -7.17 -3.06 -0.82
CA VAL A 19 -6.53 -3.28 -2.12
C VAL A 19 -7.58 -3.08 -3.21
N ILE A 20 -7.33 -2.12 -4.10
CA ILE A 20 -8.29 -1.74 -5.15
C ILE A 20 -7.92 -2.27 -6.53
N ASP A 21 -6.70 -2.76 -6.73
CA ASP A 21 -6.26 -3.30 -8.01
C ASP A 21 -5.05 -4.24 -7.88
N TYR A 22 -4.86 -5.10 -8.87
CA TYR A 22 -3.75 -6.03 -9.00
C TYR A 22 -3.14 -5.90 -10.40
N LYS A 23 -1.82 -5.79 -10.47
CA LYS A 23 -1.10 -5.67 -11.74
C LYS A 23 0.12 -6.57 -11.76
N LEU A 24 0.30 -7.32 -12.84
CA LEU A 24 1.54 -8.04 -13.10
C LEU A 24 2.45 -7.20 -13.99
N ASN A 25 3.68 -6.95 -13.54
CA ASN A 25 4.69 -6.24 -14.32
C ASN A 25 5.84 -7.19 -14.63
N GLU A 26 6.21 -7.30 -15.91
CA GLU A 26 7.38 -8.04 -16.34
C GLU A 26 8.58 -7.09 -16.52
N LEU A 27 9.59 -7.27 -15.68
CA LEU A 27 10.83 -6.51 -15.73
C LEU A 27 12.00 -7.46 -16.00
N ARG A 28 12.65 -7.29 -17.16
CA ARG A 28 13.86 -8.05 -17.56
C ARG A 28 13.66 -9.58 -17.47
N GLY A 29 12.48 -10.07 -17.89
CA GLY A 29 12.13 -11.49 -17.84
C GLY A 29 11.74 -12.03 -16.46
N LYS A 30 11.59 -11.15 -15.45
CA LYS A 30 11.02 -11.49 -14.15
C LYS A 30 9.63 -10.87 -14.03
N SER A 31 8.66 -11.65 -13.60
CA SER A 31 7.31 -11.16 -13.27
C SER A 31 7.26 -10.72 -11.81
N THR A 32 6.75 -9.51 -11.58
CA THR A 32 6.52 -8.94 -10.25
C THR A 32 5.07 -8.52 -10.13
N GLY A 33 4.36 -9.09 -9.15
CA GLY A 33 3.01 -8.67 -8.78
C GLY A 33 3.05 -7.35 -8.02
N LEU A 34 2.20 -6.41 -8.42
CA LEU A 34 1.95 -5.15 -7.76
C LEU A 34 0.49 -5.10 -7.31
N VAL A 35 0.25 -4.55 -6.12
CA VAL A 35 -1.07 -4.27 -5.59
C VAL A 35 -1.26 -2.77 -5.47
N LYS A 36 -2.41 -2.27 -5.92
CA LYS A 36 -2.78 -0.89 -5.70
C LYS A 36 -3.54 -0.78 -4.39
N ILE A 37 -2.97 -0.03 -3.47
CA ILE A 37 -3.52 0.14 -2.12
C ILE A 37 -4.13 1.52 -2.01
N LEU A 38 -5.38 1.58 -1.56
CA LEU A 38 -6.04 2.82 -1.13
C LEU A 38 -5.72 3.08 0.34
N TRP A 39 -5.12 4.23 0.63
CA TRP A 39 -4.76 4.62 2.00
C TRP A 39 -5.80 5.54 2.62
N VAL A 40 -6.42 6.38 1.80
CA VAL A 40 -7.37 7.40 2.28
C VAL A 40 -8.53 7.47 1.28
N ALA A 41 -9.69 6.96 1.68
CA ALA A 41 -10.87 6.94 0.82
C ALA A 41 -11.40 8.36 0.49
N THR A 42 -11.18 9.33 1.38
CA THR A 42 -11.66 10.72 1.19
C THR A 42 -10.85 11.50 0.16
N THR A 43 -9.53 11.28 0.10
CA THR A 43 -8.65 11.95 -0.87
C THR A 43 -8.39 11.09 -2.11
N GLY A 44 -8.69 9.79 -2.06
CA GLY A 44 -8.35 8.85 -3.12
C GLY A 44 -6.85 8.58 -3.19
N GLU A 45 -6.11 8.77 -2.10
CA GLU A 45 -4.66 8.53 -2.09
C GLU A 45 -4.35 7.04 -2.27
N THR A 46 -3.64 6.72 -3.36
CA THR A 46 -3.30 5.34 -3.72
C THR A 46 -1.83 5.18 -4.07
N THR A 47 -1.23 4.07 -3.66
CA THR A 47 0.15 3.69 -4.05
C THR A 47 0.17 2.29 -4.66
N TRP A 48 1.15 2.02 -5.52
CA TRP A 48 1.47 0.68 -6.00
C TRP A 48 2.57 0.07 -5.15
N GLU A 49 2.27 -1.02 -4.45
CA GLU A 49 3.21 -1.76 -3.62
C GLU A 49 3.47 -3.15 -4.23
N ILE A 50 4.60 -3.77 -3.91
CA ILE A 50 4.87 -5.15 -4.34
C ILE A 50 4.00 -6.10 -3.55
N GLU A 51 3.25 -6.97 -4.23
CA GLU A 51 2.29 -7.89 -3.60
C GLU A 51 2.95 -8.77 -2.53
N GLN A 52 4.18 -9.21 -2.75
CA GLN A 52 4.94 -10.03 -1.81
C GLN A 52 5.24 -9.32 -0.49
N LEU A 53 5.44 -8.00 -0.51
CA LEU A 53 5.69 -7.18 0.69
C LEU A 53 4.42 -6.91 1.50
N CYS A 54 3.25 -7.24 0.95
CA CYS A 54 1.96 -7.05 1.63
C CYS A 54 1.38 -8.35 2.22
N ARG A 55 2.00 -9.51 2.00
CA ARG A 55 1.58 -10.81 2.55
C ARG A 55 2.34 -11.14 3.85
N GLU A 56 2.22 -10.31 4.88
CA GLU A 56 2.63 -10.65 6.25
C GLU A 56 1.41 -10.77 7.18
#